data_AF-A0A432G5X9-F1
#
_entry.id   AF-A0A432G5X9-F1
#
_cell.length_a   1.000
_cell.length_b   1.000
_cell.length_c   1.000
_cell.angle_alpha   90.00
_cell.angle_beta   90.00
_cell.angle_gamma   90.00
#
_symmetry.space_group_name_H-M   'P 1'
#
loop_
_entity.id
_entity.type
_entity.pdbx_description
1 polymer ?
#
loop_
_entity_poly.entity_id
_entity_poly.type
_entity_poly.pdbx_seq_one_letter_code
_entity_poly.pdbx_strand_id
1 'polypeptide(L)'
;MEKIKLKEQTMEFKLNGTTINYEGDPELSLMTYLRDVEEIISPKDGCAPEGVCGCCTVLLDGNVLKACIAPMRRIAGKEVITMEGLDPGKKETVINAFAIEGGLQCGFCTPGIIMKVWPLLNQGFVTEKEINKALNSNLCRCTGYKKVTKSCLSAAEALRNNAKIELPQSSGKVGESLPKYDSLRLATGEAPYVADLKFEGMVHGALKFSDHPRAKVLKIDTSVAEKLDGVFRVFTAEDIPGERFTGLIVPDWPLMLKRGETTRYVGDVLAGIVAETEQIAREAVALIDVEYEVLTPITDPFDALSKNCPQIHKKGNLLSTTEIKRGDSKKAEKESAFVTKGTYTTQRIEHAFLEIECCVAQPLEGGVEVFSQSQEFMKTGAVSVKF
;
A
#
# COMPACT_ATOMS: atom_id res chain seq x y z
N MET A 1 1.06 29.19 -17.10
CA MET A 1 1.56 29.81 -15.84
C MET A 1 2.96 29.28 -15.63
N GLU A 2 3.97 30.13 -15.79
CA GLU A 2 5.36 29.77 -15.50
C GLU A 2 5.47 29.31 -14.05
N LYS A 3 5.81 28.04 -13.83
CA LYS A 3 6.23 27.56 -12.51
C LYS A 3 7.44 28.42 -12.12
N ILE A 4 7.30 29.19 -11.05
CA ILE A 4 8.45 29.80 -10.37
C ILE A 4 9.33 28.61 -9.95
N LYS A 5 10.38 28.31 -10.73
CA LYS A 5 11.45 27.41 -10.29
C LYS A 5 12.02 28.07 -9.03
N LEU A 6 11.61 27.59 -7.86
CA LEU A 6 12.31 27.86 -6.62
C LEU A 6 13.76 27.49 -6.90
N LYS A 7 14.67 28.47 -6.80
CA LYS A 7 16.09 28.27 -7.05
C LYS A 7 16.55 27.08 -6.21
N GLU A 8 17.26 26.15 -6.85
CA GLU A 8 18.05 25.13 -6.16
C GLU A 8 18.81 25.81 -5.01
N GLN A 9 18.54 25.35 -3.79
CA GLN A 9 19.23 25.83 -2.58
C GLN A 9 20.09 24.69 -2.09
N THR A 10 21.39 24.91 -1.99
CA THR A 10 22.28 23.99 -1.29
C THR A 10 21.89 23.99 0.19
N MET A 11 21.43 22.84 0.67
CA MET A 11 20.99 22.62 2.05
C MET A 11 21.90 21.59 2.69
N GLU A 12 22.62 21.98 3.74
CA GLU A 12 23.39 21.04 4.55
C GLU A 12 22.51 20.44 5.65
N PHE A 13 22.60 19.13 5.87
CA PHE A 13 22.01 18.46 7.04
C PHE A 13 22.83 17.20 7.38
N LYS A 14 22.52 16.54 8.50
CA LYS A 14 23.14 15.25 8.86
C LYS A 14 22.17 14.11 8.63
N LEU A 15 22.61 13.04 7.99
CA LEU A 15 21.88 11.79 7.82
C LEU A 15 22.69 10.65 8.43
N ASN A 16 22.15 10.00 9.47
CA ASN A 16 22.80 8.87 10.14
C ASN A 16 24.26 9.18 10.53
N GLY A 17 24.52 10.39 11.01
CA GLY A 17 25.86 10.88 11.39
C GLY A 17 26.73 11.42 10.24
N THR A 18 26.34 11.22 8.98
CA THR A 18 27.06 11.72 7.79
C THR A 18 26.52 13.10 7.39
N THR A 19 27.41 14.05 7.09
CA THR A 19 26.99 15.39 6.60
C THR A 19 26.68 15.30 5.11
N ILE A 20 25.49 15.76 4.72
CA ILE A 20 24.95 15.71 3.36
C ILE A 20 24.74 17.14 2.87
N ASN A 21 25.20 17.43 1.66
CA ASN A 21 24.92 18.67 0.93
C ASN A 21 23.89 18.36 -0.15
N TYR A 22 22.64 18.71 0.10
CA TYR A 22 21.55 18.48 -0.84
C TYR A 22 21.36 19.68 -1.77
N GLU A 23 21.45 19.45 -3.07
CA GLU A 23 21.16 20.43 -4.12
C GLU A 23 19.95 19.92 -4.94
N GLY A 24 18.76 20.39 -4.60
CA GLY A 24 17.53 19.94 -5.25
C GLY A 24 16.30 20.73 -4.84
N ASP A 25 15.12 20.17 -5.10
CA ASP A 25 13.84 20.80 -4.80
C ASP A 25 13.59 20.89 -3.27
N PRO A 26 13.48 22.11 -2.70
CA PRO A 26 13.19 22.29 -1.28
C PRO A 26 11.84 21.70 -0.84
N GLU A 27 10.89 21.49 -1.76
CA GLU A 27 9.58 20.89 -1.47
C GLU A 27 9.55 19.37 -1.64
N LEU A 28 10.63 18.74 -2.14
CA LEU A 28 10.75 17.29 -2.19
C LEU A 28 10.53 16.73 -0.78
N SER A 29 9.73 15.68 -0.65
CA SER A 29 9.52 15.05 0.65
C SER A 29 10.80 14.34 1.09
N LEU A 30 11.10 14.37 2.39
CA LEU A 30 12.22 13.63 2.99
C LEU A 30 12.11 12.14 2.69
N MET A 31 10.89 11.59 2.63
CA MET A 31 10.70 10.18 2.31
C MET A 31 11.16 9.85 0.88
N THR A 32 10.77 10.67 -0.10
CA THR A 32 11.19 10.54 -1.50
C THR A 32 12.72 10.66 -1.60
N TYR A 33 13.30 11.66 -0.94
CA TYR A 33 14.76 11.80 -0.88
C TYR A 33 15.45 10.55 -0.31
N LEU A 34 15.00 10.06 0.85
CA LEU A 34 15.60 8.89 1.50
C LEU A 34 15.52 7.64 0.63
N ARG A 35 14.37 7.39 -0.02
CA ARG A 35 14.14 6.13 -0.76
C ARG A 35 14.70 6.16 -2.17
N ASP A 36 14.56 7.29 -2.85
CA ASP A 36 14.85 7.37 -4.29
C ASP A 36 16.28 7.86 -4.55
N VAL A 37 16.83 8.71 -3.67
CA VAL A 37 18.19 9.25 -3.79
C VAL A 37 19.19 8.49 -2.91
N GLU A 38 18.89 8.31 -1.62
CA GLU A 38 19.80 7.64 -0.67
C GLU A 38 19.62 6.12 -0.60
N GLU A 39 18.61 5.58 -1.28
CA GLU A 39 18.26 4.15 -1.29
C GLU A 39 17.98 3.54 0.10
N ILE A 40 17.59 4.38 1.05
CA ILE A 40 17.18 4.00 2.40
C ILE A 40 15.68 3.65 2.39
N ILE A 41 15.40 2.35 2.37
CA ILE A 41 14.03 1.81 2.26
C ILE A 41 13.37 1.48 3.60
N SER A 42 14.04 1.64 4.74
CA SER A 42 13.43 1.34 6.05
C SER A 42 12.22 2.22 6.40
N PRO A 43 12.16 3.52 6.04
CA PRO A 43 10.92 4.28 6.11
C PRO A 43 10.00 3.80 4.98
N LYS A 44 8.91 3.13 5.34
CA LYS A 44 7.99 2.54 4.37
C LYS A 44 6.93 3.55 3.91
N ASP A 45 6.70 3.60 2.61
CA ASP A 45 5.61 4.38 2.02
C ASP A 45 4.31 3.58 2.07
N GLY A 46 3.42 3.94 3.00
CA GLY A 46 2.10 3.32 3.07
C GLY A 46 0.90 4.24 2.84
N CYS A 47 1.00 5.52 3.18
CA CYS A 47 -0.10 6.46 2.96
C CYS A 47 0.42 7.82 2.48
N ALA A 48 1.63 7.90 1.94
CA ALA A 48 2.09 9.19 1.47
C ALA A 48 1.12 9.74 0.40
N PRO A 49 0.94 11.06 0.34
CA PRO A 49 1.53 12.09 1.21
C PRO A 49 0.68 12.45 2.44
N GLU A 50 -0.25 11.60 2.90
CA GLU A 50 -1.24 11.95 3.93
C GLU A 50 -0.69 12.04 5.36
N GLY A 51 0.46 11.40 5.64
CA GLY A 51 1.08 11.43 6.96
C GLY A 51 0.23 10.81 8.07
N VAL A 52 -0.61 9.82 7.79
CA VAL A 52 -1.50 9.18 8.78
C VAL A 52 -0.90 7.92 9.39
N CYS A 53 -0.36 7.00 8.58
CA CYS A 53 -0.04 5.64 8.98
C CYS A 53 1.21 5.50 9.87
N GLY A 54 2.17 6.42 9.80
CA GLY A 54 3.42 6.37 10.59
C GLY A 54 4.48 5.39 10.10
N CYS A 55 4.27 4.69 8.97
CA CYS A 55 5.23 3.71 8.44
C CYS A 55 6.57 4.35 8.02
N CYS A 56 6.55 5.63 7.62
CA CYS A 56 7.72 6.43 7.24
C CYS A 56 8.35 7.20 8.41
N THR A 57 8.16 6.75 9.65
CA THR A 57 8.67 7.47 10.83
C THR A 57 10.19 7.41 10.88
N VAL A 58 10.82 8.58 11.06
CA VAL A 58 12.26 8.78 11.30
C VAL A 58 12.45 9.67 12.53
N LEU A 59 13.68 9.89 12.98
CA LEU A 59 14.00 10.89 14.00
C LEU A 59 14.60 12.15 13.34
N LEU A 60 14.17 13.32 13.80
CA LEU A 60 14.72 14.63 13.47
C LEU A 60 15.14 15.31 14.78
N ASP A 61 16.44 15.53 14.96
CA ASP A 61 17.04 16.03 16.20
C ASP A 61 16.53 15.23 17.44
N GLY A 62 16.48 13.90 17.30
CA GLY A 62 16.00 12.97 18.33
C GLY A 62 14.47 12.88 18.50
N ASN A 63 13.69 13.70 17.79
CA ASN A 63 12.22 13.70 17.88
C ASN A 63 11.59 12.95 16.70
N VAL A 64 10.45 12.29 16.93
CA VAL A 64 9.74 11.54 15.87
C VAL A 64 9.18 12.46 14.78
N LEU A 65 9.41 12.10 13.52
CA LEU A 65 8.94 12.82 12.33
C LEU A 65 8.38 11.83 11.31
N LYS A 66 7.29 12.18 10.63
CA LYS A 66 6.79 11.43 9.46
C LYS A 66 7.46 12.00 8.20
N ALA A 67 8.27 11.18 7.53
CA ALA A 67 9.10 11.66 6.43
C ALA A 67 8.29 12.10 5.19
N CYS A 68 7.12 11.51 4.95
CA CYS A 68 6.33 11.78 3.73
C CYS A 68 5.70 13.19 3.67
N ILE A 69 5.59 13.88 4.80
CA ILE A 69 5.03 15.24 4.89
C ILE A 69 6.08 16.29 5.30
N ALA A 70 7.35 15.90 5.35
CA ALA A 70 8.44 16.77 5.73
C ALA A 70 9.20 17.20 4.47
N PRO A 71 9.07 18.45 4.00
CA PRO A 71 9.82 18.91 2.83
C PRO A 71 11.30 19.12 3.18
N MET A 72 12.21 18.96 2.23
CA MET A 72 13.67 19.07 2.44
C MET A 72 14.09 20.42 3.07
N ARG A 73 13.42 21.53 2.76
CA ARG A 73 13.66 22.82 3.43
C ARG A 73 13.52 22.80 4.95
N ARG A 74 12.70 21.88 5.51
CA ARG A 74 12.52 21.73 6.96
C ARG A 74 13.68 20.97 7.60
N ILE A 75 14.46 20.25 6.79
CA ILE A 75 15.54 19.35 7.20
C ILE A 75 16.88 20.06 7.25
N ALA A 76 17.04 21.16 6.49
CA ALA A 76 18.24 21.99 6.50
C ALA A 76 18.71 22.33 7.94
N GLY A 77 19.99 22.08 8.21
CA GLY A 77 20.67 22.33 9.48
C GLY A 77 20.37 21.34 10.60
N LYS A 78 19.66 20.23 10.33
CA LYS A 78 19.22 19.26 11.35
C LYS A 78 19.83 17.88 11.15
N GLU A 79 19.62 17.01 12.12
CA GLU A 79 20.03 15.61 12.06
C GLU A 79 18.81 14.69 11.85
N VAL A 80 18.84 13.93 10.76
CA VAL A 80 17.91 12.84 10.46
C VAL A 80 18.57 11.52 10.83
N ILE A 81 17.86 10.70 11.61
CA ILE A 81 18.25 9.32 11.92
C ILE A 81 17.14 8.38 11.45
N THR A 82 17.51 7.43 10.59
CA THR A 82 16.66 6.32 10.13
C THR A 82 17.00 5.05 10.92
N MET A 83 16.39 3.90 10.58
CA MET A 83 16.70 2.62 11.26
C MET A 83 18.21 2.27 11.14
N GLU A 84 18.80 2.62 10.01
CA GLU A 84 20.19 2.37 9.66
C GLU A 84 21.15 3.10 10.62
N GLY A 85 20.81 4.31 11.06
CA GLY A 85 21.64 5.14 11.96
C GLY A 85 21.43 4.89 13.46
N LEU A 86 20.56 3.97 13.86
CA LEU A 86 20.38 3.63 15.27
C LEU A 86 21.59 2.88 15.85
N ASP A 87 21.82 3.04 17.16
CA ASP A 87 22.84 2.27 17.88
C ASP A 87 22.69 0.76 17.63
N PRO A 88 23.71 0.07 17.07
CA PRO A 88 23.57 -1.32 16.65
C PRO A 88 23.19 -2.30 17.77
N GLY A 89 23.76 -2.14 18.97
CA GLY A 89 23.53 -3.06 20.09
C GLY A 89 22.13 -2.90 20.70
N LYS A 90 21.66 -1.65 20.83
CA LYS A 90 20.28 -1.37 21.24
C LYS A 90 19.30 -1.81 20.15
N LYS A 91 19.60 -1.53 18.88
CA LYS A 91 18.77 -1.90 17.73
C LYS A 91 18.55 -3.40 17.68
N GLU A 92 19.60 -4.19 17.78
CA GLU A 92 19.54 -5.66 17.85
C GLU A 92 18.61 -6.15 18.97
N THR A 93 18.74 -5.58 20.17
CA THR A 93 17.91 -5.93 21.32
C THR A 93 16.42 -5.63 21.08
N VAL A 94 16.10 -4.48 20.48
CA VAL A 94 14.71 -4.11 20.15
C VAL A 94 14.15 -5.02 19.06
N ILE A 95 14.91 -5.29 18.00
CA ILE A 95 14.48 -6.18 16.91
C ILE A 95 14.20 -7.59 17.43
N ASN A 96 15.09 -8.14 18.25
CA ASN A 96 14.91 -9.48 18.82
C ASN A 96 13.68 -9.55 19.73
N ALA A 97 13.37 -8.49 20.48
CA ALA A 97 12.13 -8.41 21.24
C ALA A 97 10.89 -8.53 20.33
N PHE A 98 10.85 -7.78 19.23
CA PHE A 98 9.76 -7.84 18.25
C PHE A 98 9.63 -9.22 17.59
N ALA A 99 10.76 -9.85 17.28
CA ALA A 99 10.82 -11.16 16.66
C ALA A 99 10.26 -12.26 17.58
N ILE A 100 10.70 -12.29 18.85
CA ILE A 100 10.35 -13.34 19.83
C ILE A 100 8.91 -13.18 20.33
N GLU A 101 8.48 -11.96 20.60
CA GLU A 101 7.14 -11.71 21.15
C GLU A 101 6.03 -11.81 20.09
N GLY A 102 6.40 -11.91 18.81
CA GLY A 102 5.48 -11.86 17.68
C GLY A 102 4.86 -10.47 17.52
N GLY A 103 5.65 -9.43 17.77
CA GLY A 103 5.28 -8.03 17.58
C GLY A 103 5.15 -7.61 16.11
N LEU A 104 5.40 -8.51 15.17
CA LEU A 104 5.25 -8.29 13.74
C LEU A 104 4.58 -9.49 13.04
N GLN A 105 3.86 -9.20 11.95
CA GLN A 105 3.30 -10.19 11.02
C GLN A 105 3.79 -9.92 9.60
N CYS A 106 3.15 -9.00 8.86
CA CYS A 106 3.61 -8.62 7.53
C CYS A 106 4.94 -7.86 7.57
N GLY A 107 5.25 -7.18 8.68
CA GLY A 107 6.49 -6.41 8.89
C GLY A 107 6.42 -4.94 8.45
N PHE A 108 5.46 -4.56 7.61
CA PHE A 108 5.51 -3.27 6.89
C PHE A 108 5.55 -2.05 7.80
N CYS A 109 4.75 -2.05 8.88
CA CYS A 109 4.73 -0.95 9.84
C CYS A 109 5.83 -1.04 10.90
N THR A 110 6.53 -2.16 11.02
CA THR A 110 7.42 -2.46 12.15
C THR A 110 8.60 -1.49 12.25
N PRO A 111 9.29 -1.11 11.16
CA PRO A 111 10.35 -0.10 11.24
C PRO A 111 9.83 1.23 11.78
N GLY A 112 8.70 1.72 11.25
CA GLY A 112 8.05 2.95 11.72
C GLY A 112 7.64 2.88 13.19
N ILE A 113 7.12 1.73 13.65
CA ILE A 113 6.79 1.49 15.06
C ILE A 113 8.03 1.60 15.94
N ILE A 114 9.13 0.95 15.57
CA ILE A 114 10.38 0.96 16.34
C ILE A 114 10.92 2.39 16.42
N MET A 115 10.99 3.10 15.30
CA MET A 115 11.41 4.50 15.24
C MET A 115 10.51 5.39 16.11
N LYS A 116 9.20 5.12 16.12
CA LYS A 116 8.21 5.88 16.90
C LYS A 116 8.42 5.76 18.41
N VAL A 117 8.78 4.58 18.90
CA VAL A 117 9.00 4.34 20.34
C VAL A 117 10.45 4.55 20.77
N TRP A 118 11.39 4.64 19.83
CA TRP A 118 12.82 4.76 20.11
C TRP A 118 13.19 5.83 21.15
N PRO A 119 12.62 7.06 21.13
CA PRO A 119 12.93 8.05 22.15
C PRO A 119 12.53 7.60 23.56
N LEU A 120 11.41 6.88 23.71
CA LEU A 120 10.97 6.35 25.01
C LEU A 120 11.90 5.26 25.52
N LEU A 121 12.36 4.38 24.62
CA LEU A 121 13.27 3.28 24.98
C LEU A 121 14.63 3.77 25.53
N ASN A 122 14.99 5.03 25.26
CA ASN A 122 16.24 5.65 25.76
C ASN A 122 16.07 6.48 27.04
N GLN A 123 14.85 6.65 27.57
CA GLN A 123 14.56 7.56 28.69
C GLN A 123 14.45 6.88 30.07
N GLY A 124 14.48 5.55 30.15
CA GLY A 124 14.46 4.80 31.42
C GLY A 124 13.28 3.83 31.52
N PHE A 125 12.60 3.79 32.67
CA PHE A 125 11.41 2.96 32.86
C PHE A 125 10.24 3.48 32.00
N VAL A 126 9.60 2.59 31.25
CA VAL A 126 8.47 2.91 30.38
C VAL A 126 7.28 2.02 30.74
N THR A 127 6.10 2.62 30.84
CA THR A 127 4.85 1.93 31.11
C THR A 127 4.11 1.54 29.82
N GLU A 128 3.22 0.55 29.93
CA GLU A 128 2.30 0.18 28.85
C GLU A 128 1.50 1.38 28.32
N LYS A 129 1.04 2.24 29.23
CA LYS A 129 0.27 3.45 28.88
C LYS A 129 1.09 4.43 28.04
N GLU A 130 2.37 4.59 28.34
CA GLU A 130 3.28 5.46 27.57
C GLU A 130 3.57 4.90 26.19
N ILE A 131 3.82 3.59 26.08
CA ILE A 131 3.97 2.91 24.79
C ILE A 131 2.70 3.08 23.95
N ASN A 132 1.53 2.73 24.49
CA ASN A 132 0.27 2.84 23.77
C ASN A 132 -0.01 4.30 23.34
N LYS A 133 0.32 5.28 24.19
CA LYS A 133 0.19 6.69 23.84
C LYS A 133 1.16 7.10 22.73
N ALA A 134 2.40 6.62 22.74
CA ALA A 134 3.37 6.93 21.68
C ALA A 134 3.00 6.27 20.35
N LEU A 135 2.42 5.07 20.38
CA LEU A 135 1.94 4.37 19.20
C LEU A 135 0.66 4.98 18.59
N ASN A 136 0.03 5.97 19.26
CA ASN A 136 -1.03 6.74 18.63
C ASN A 136 -0.53 7.34 17.31
N SER A 137 -1.37 7.19 16.28
CA SER A 137 -1.04 7.61 14.90
C SER A 137 0.13 6.86 14.27
N ASN A 138 0.39 5.61 14.71
CA ASN A 138 1.15 4.61 13.97
C ASN A 138 0.28 3.36 13.76
N LEU A 139 -0.18 3.15 12.52
CA LEU A 139 -1.15 2.10 12.20
C LEU A 139 -0.46 0.73 12.04
N CYS A 140 -1.15 -0.31 12.50
CA CYS A 140 -0.86 -1.70 12.22
C CYS A 140 -2.16 -2.45 11.95
N ARG A 141 -2.28 -3.07 10.78
CA ARG A 141 -3.50 -3.78 10.37
C ARG A 141 -3.52 -5.26 10.78
N CYS A 142 -2.37 -5.82 11.15
CA CYS A 142 -2.21 -7.27 11.34
C CYS A 142 -2.27 -7.72 12.82
N THR A 143 -1.61 -7.00 13.74
CA THR A 143 -1.26 -7.56 15.06
C THR A 143 -2.27 -7.27 16.17
N GLY A 144 -3.15 -6.28 16.01
CA GLY A 144 -4.02 -5.80 17.08
C GLY A 144 -3.27 -5.17 18.26
N TYR A 145 -2.02 -4.74 18.06
CA TYR A 145 -1.15 -3.99 18.97
C TYR A 145 -0.68 -4.70 20.25
N LYS A 146 -1.41 -5.67 20.82
CA LYS A 146 -1.05 -6.30 22.11
C LYS A 146 0.38 -6.85 22.13
N LYS A 147 0.79 -7.57 21.08
CA LYS A 147 2.15 -8.13 20.96
C LYS A 147 3.20 -7.07 20.60
N VAL A 148 2.82 -6.01 19.88
CA VAL A 148 3.69 -4.86 19.62
C VAL A 148 4.06 -4.19 20.94
N THR A 149 3.05 -3.86 21.75
CA THR A 149 3.25 -3.23 23.06
C THR A 149 4.09 -4.11 23.98
N LYS A 150 3.84 -5.43 24.01
CA LYS A 150 4.68 -6.39 24.74
C LYS A 150 6.15 -6.34 24.28
N SER A 151 6.39 -6.32 22.97
CA SER A 151 7.74 -6.22 22.39
C SER A 151 8.47 -4.96 22.85
N CYS A 152 7.78 -3.81 22.83
CA CYS A 152 8.35 -2.55 23.30
C CYS A 152 8.70 -2.60 24.80
N LEU A 153 7.86 -3.20 25.63
CA LEU A 153 8.10 -3.33 27.07
C LEU A 153 9.28 -4.27 27.35
N SER A 154 9.33 -5.43 26.70
CA SER A 154 10.46 -6.37 26.81
C SER A 154 11.77 -5.71 26.40
N ALA A 155 11.76 -4.95 25.29
CA ALA A 155 12.92 -4.19 24.86
C ALA A 155 13.33 -3.10 25.87
N ALA A 156 12.39 -2.29 26.36
CA ALA A 156 12.66 -1.25 27.34
C ALA A 156 13.27 -1.82 28.63
N GLU A 157 12.75 -2.95 29.11
CA GLU A 157 13.28 -3.63 30.29
C GLU A 157 14.73 -4.12 30.07
N ALA A 158 14.99 -4.78 28.95
CA ALA A 158 16.32 -5.27 28.61
C ALA A 158 17.34 -4.11 28.52
N LEU A 159 16.99 -3.05 27.79
CA LEU A 159 17.86 -1.88 27.63
C LEU A 159 18.15 -1.18 28.96
N ARG A 160 17.16 -1.01 29.83
CA ARG A 160 17.34 -0.44 31.18
C ARG A 160 18.30 -1.25 32.03
N ASN A 161 18.27 -2.57 31.89
CA ASN A 161 19.12 -3.48 32.66
C ASN A 161 20.50 -3.72 32.01
N ASN A 162 20.83 -3.00 30.92
CA ASN A 162 22.01 -3.27 30.08
C ASN A 162 22.10 -4.74 29.62
N ALA A 163 20.94 -5.37 29.42
CA ALA A 163 20.83 -6.74 28.95
C ALA A 163 20.53 -6.77 27.44
N LYS A 164 20.94 -7.87 26.80
CA LYS A 164 20.57 -8.18 25.41
C LYS A 164 19.44 -9.21 25.40
N ILE A 165 18.61 -9.14 24.37
CA ILE A 165 17.64 -10.20 24.07
C ILE A 165 18.26 -11.05 22.97
N GLU A 166 18.51 -12.32 23.26
CA GLU A 166 19.03 -13.29 22.30
C GLU A 166 17.89 -14.10 21.69
N LEU A 167 18.06 -14.53 20.43
CA LEU A 167 17.10 -15.39 19.78
C LEU A 167 17.09 -16.79 20.43
N PRO A 168 15.90 -17.42 20.57
CA PRO A 168 15.79 -18.69 21.25
C PRO A 168 16.49 -19.80 20.45
N GLN A 169 17.20 -20.68 21.18
CA GLN A 169 17.58 -21.98 20.63
C GLN A 169 16.35 -22.90 20.60
N SER A 170 16.16 -23.64 19.51
CA SER A 170 14.95 -24.44 19.31
C SER A 170 15.25 -25.75 18.60
N SER A 171 14.42 -26.75 18.87
CA SER A 171 14.45 -28.04 18.16
C SER A 171 13.71 -28.01 16.81
N GLY A 172 13.00 -26.92 16.50
CA GLY A 172 12.25 -26.75 15.26
C GLY A 172 10.97 -27.57 15.16
N LYS A 173 10.47 -28.13 16.28
CA LYS A 173 9.28 -29.00 16.29
C LYS A 173 7.98 -28.20 16.22
N VAL A 174 6.96 -28.83 15.64
CA VAL A 174 5.60 -28.28 15.58
C VAL A 174 5.07 -28.02 16.99
N GLY A 175 4.52 -26.82 17.21
CA GLY A 175 3.99 -26.38 18.50
C GLY A 175 4.94 -25.50 19.32
N GLU A 176 6.21 -25.37 18.93
CA GLU A 176 7.13 -24.42 19.54
C GLU A 176 6.83 -22.97 19.09
N SER A 177 7.01 -22.01 20.00
CA SER A 177 6.89 -20.58 19.69
C SER A 177 8.24 -20.04 19.22
N LEU A 178 8.39 -19.89 17.90
CA LEU A 178 9.60 -19.39 17.27
C LEU A 178 9.39 -18.04 16.62
N PRO A 179 10.44 -17.22 16.51
CA PRO A 179 10.41 -16.04 15.67
C PRO A 179 9.92 -16.38 14.27
N LYS A 180 9.07 -15.51 13.71
CA LYS A 180 8.61 -15.64 12.33
C LYS A 180 9.83 -15.64 11.40
N TYR A 181 9.77 -16.45 10.34
CA TYR A 181 10.70 -16.36 9.21
C TYR A 181 10.86 -14.90 8.74
N ASP A 182 12.12 -14.50 8.51
CA ASP A 182 12.52 -13.15 8.06
C ASP A 182 12.17 -12.00 9.02
N SER A 183 11.75 -12.31 10.26
CA SER A 183 11.33 -11.30 11.24
C SER A 183 12.35 -10.21 11.52
N LEU A 184 13.65 -10.53 11.48
CA LEU A 184 14.72 -9.56 11.70
C LEU A 184 14.77 -8.52 10.57
N ARG A 185 14.82 -8.97 9.31
CA ARG A 185 14.82 -8.11 8.11
C ARG A 185 13.53 -7.31 7.98
N LEU A 186 12.40 -7.91 8.35
CA LEU A 186 11.12 -7.22 8.42
C LEU A 186 11.11 -6.13 9.50
N ALA A 187 11.72 -6.37 10.66
CA ALA A 187 11.80 -5.41 11.74
C ALA A 187 12.76 -4.24 11.46
N THR A 188 13.89 -4.52 10.81
CA THR A 188 14.83 -3.49 10.34
C THR A 188 14.30 -2.72 9.13
N GLY A 189 13.38 -3.31 8.35
CA GLY A 189 12.92 -2.72 7.10
C GLY A 189 13.85 -3.00 5.91
N GLU A 190 14.85 -3.86 6.09
CA GLU A 190 15.76 -4.37 5.05
C GLU A 190 15.06 -5.34 4.08
N ALA A 191 13.95 -5.95 4.49
CA ALA A 191 13.14 -6.76 3.60
C ALA A 191 12.46 -5.83 2.56
N PRO A 192 12.71 -6.03 1.25
CA PRO A 192 12.03 -5.25 0.22
C PRO A 192 10.59 -5.74 0.05
N TYR A 193 9.68 -4.78 -0.05
CA TYR A 193 8.32 -4.97 -0.56
C TYR A 193 8.28 -4.70 -2.06
N VAL A 194 7.15 -4.92 -2.73
CA VAL A 194 7.08 -4.76 -4.19
C VAL A 194 7.43 -3.34 -4.62
N ALA A 195 6.96 -2.34 -3.87
CA ALA A 195 7.28 -0.92 -4.08
C ALA A 195 8.74 -0.54 -3.74
N ASP A 196 9.50 -1.43 -3.09
CA ASP A 196 10.92 -1.22 -2.82
C ASP A 196 11.82 -1.80 -3.94
N LEU A 197 11.27 -2.61 -4.85
CA LEU A 197 12.06 -3.25 -5.91
C LEU A 197 12.47 -2.23 -6.98
N LYS A 198 13.76 -2.24 -7.33
CA LYS A 198 14.33 -1.45 -8.42
C LYS A 198 15.04 -2.37 -9.40
N PHE A 199 14.90 -2.07 -10.69
CA PHE A 199 15.54 -2.80 -11.78
C PHE A 199 16.23 -1.81 -12.73
N GLU A 200 17.29 -2.27 -13.41
CA GLU A 200 17.97 -1.45 -14.42
C GLU A 200 17.02 -1.11 -15.56
N GLY A 201 16.94 0.17 -15.94
CA GLY A 201 16.03 0.65 -16.98
C GLY A 201 14.55 0.62 -16.57
N MET A 202 14.23 0.47 -15.29
CA MET A 202 12.85 0.55 -14.79
C MET A 202 12.20 1.89 -15.15
N VAL A 203 10.97 1.81 -15.64
CA VAL A 203 10.11 2.94 -15.97
C VAL A 203 8.84 2.86 -15.13
N HIS A 204 8.11 3.96 -15.00
CA HIS A 204 6.98 4.07 -14.10
C HIS A 204 5.65 4.14 -14.84
N GLY A 205 4.68 3.38 -14.33
CA GLY A 205 3.32 3.31 -14.84
C GLY A 205 2.33 4.11 -13.99
N ALA A 206 1.34 4.73 -14.63
CA ALA A 206 0.17 5.30 -13.95
C ALA A 206 -1.09 5.07 -14.78
N LEU A 207 -2.24 4.91 -14.11
CA LEU A 207 -3.51 4.58 -14.76
C LEU A 207 -4.49 5.76 -14.69
N LYS A 208 -5.18 6.04 -15.80
CA LYS A 208 -6.35 6.92 -15.83
C LYS A 208 -7.58 6.08 -15.52
N PHE A 209 -8.18 6.33 -14.36
CA PHE A 209 -9.43 5.71 -13.96
C PHE A 209 -10.66 6.52 -14.42
N SER A 210 -11.81 5.85 -14.44
CA SER A 210 -13.11 6.46 -14.68
C SER A 210 -13.48 7.45 -13.57
N ASP A 211 -13.97 8.62 -13.97
CA ASP A 211 -14.43 9.67 -13.05
C ASP A 211 -15.87 9.42 -12.56
N HIS A 212 -16.61 8.57 -13.29
CA HIS A 212 -18.02 8.29 -13.04
C HIS A 212 -18.28 6.79 -12.87
N PRO A 213 -19.08 6.39 -11.87
CA PRO A 213 -19.44 5.00 -11.66
C PRO A 213 -20.29 4.41 -12.79
N ARG A 214 -21.01 5.25 -13.53
CA ARG A 214 -21.74 4.83 -14.71
C ARG A 214 -21.82 5.93 -15.74
N ALA A 215 -21.08 5.78 -16.82
CA ALA A 215 -21.07 6.72 -17.93
C ALA A 215 -20.62 6.02 -19.21
N LYS A 216 -21.18 6.41 -20.35
CA LYS A 216 -20.69 5.93 -21.65
C LYS A 216 -19.49 6.77 -22.06
N VAL A 217 -18.37 6.11 -22.35
CA VAL A 217 -17.13 6.75 -22.80
C VAL A 217 -17.30 7.18 -24.25
N LEU A 218 -17.36 8.48 -24.52
CA LEU A 218 -17.56 9.03 -25.87
C LEU A 218 -16.23 9.24 -26.60
N LYS A 219 -15.18 9.63 -25.87
CA LYS A 219 -13.83 9.90 -26.37
C LYS A 219 -12.82 9.75 -25.25
N ILE A 220 -11.61 9.30 -25.58
CA ILE A 220 -10.41 9.35 -24.72
C ILE A 220 -9.35 10.08 -25.55
N ASP A 221 -8.90 11.24 -25.10
CA ASP A 221 -7.89 12.06 -25.77
C ASP A 221 -6.57 12.04 -24.98
N THR A 222 -5.57 11.41 -25.57
CA THR A 222 -4.24 11.22 -24.99
C THR A 222 -3.21 12.20 -25.54
N SER A 223 -3.60 13.05 -26.51
CA SER A 223 -2.66 13.79 -27.35
C SER A 223 -1.81 14.83 -26.62
N VAL A 224 -2.28 15.31 -25.47
CA VAL A 224 -1.52 16.23 -24.61
C VAL A 224 -0.54 15.46 -23.72
N ALA A 225 -1.00 14.34 -23.13
CA ALA A 225 -0.17 13.47 -22.29
C ALA A 225 1.00 12.86 -23.08
N GLU A 226 0.76 12.44 -24.32
CA GLU A 226 1.78 11.90 -25.23
C GLU A 226 2.92 12.87 -25.55
N LYS A 227 2.69 14.19 -25.42
CA LYS A 227 3.67 15.23 -25.72
C LYS A 227 4.41 15.73 -24.48
N LEU A 228 4.05 15.24 -23.29
CA LEU A 228 4.73 15.62 -22.06
C LEU A 228 6.14 15.02 -22.06
N ASP A 229 7.13 15.85 -21.75
CA ASP A 229 8.53 15.43 -21.67
C ASP A 229 8.71 14.33 -20.61
N GLY A 230 9.51 13.31 -20.94
CA GLY A 230 9.70 12.11 -20.10
C GLY A 230 8.57 11.07 -20.17
N VAL A 231 7.49 11.29 -20.93
CA VAL A 231 6.51 10.24 -21.26
C VAL A 231 7.03 9.40 -22.43
N PHE A 232 7.14 8.08 -22.22
CA PHE A 232 7.57 7.15 -23.26
C PHE A 232 6.40 6.61 -24.09
N ARG A 233 5.26 6.35 -23.44
CA ARG A 233 4.09 5.79 -24.13
C ARG A 233 2.81 6.07 -23.35
N VAL A 234 1.73 6.26 -24.11
CA VAL A 234 0.36 6.14 -23.62
C VAL A 234 -0.26 4.92 -24.30
N PHE A 235 -0.96 4.10 -23.53
CA PHE A 235 -1.62 2.90 -24.04
C PHE A 235 -3.08 2.85 -23.61
N THR A 236 -3.90 2.24 -24.44
CA THR A 236 -5.36 2.13 -24.26
C THR A 236 -5.80 0.67 -24.42
N ALA A 237 -7.10 0.44 -24.35
CA ALA A 237 -7.68 -0.87 -24.61
C ALA A 237 -7.31 -1.48 -25.97
N GLU A 238 -6.98 -0.65 -26.98
CA GLU A 238 -6.59 -1.10 -28.33
C GLU A 238 -5.16 -1.67 -28.36
N ASP A 239 -4.34 -1.38 -27.35
CA ASP A 239 -2.97 -1.90 -27.23
C ASP A 239 -2.92 -3.29 -26.57
N ILE A 240 -4.04 -3.80 -26.05
CA ILE A 240 -4.07 -5.09 -25.36
C ILE A 240 -4.04 -6.22 -26.41
N PRO A 241 -2.97 -7.04 -26.45
CA PRO A 241 -2.78 -8.03 -27.51
C PRO A 241 -3.59 -9.33 -27.30
N GLY A 242 -4.17 -9.50 -26.12
CA GLY A 242 -4.90 -10.70 -25.71
C GLY A 242 -6.36 -10.44 -25.36
N GLU A 243 -6.98 -11.38 -24.64
CA GLU A 243 -8.34 -11.22 -24.14
C GLU A 243 -8.40 -10.09 -23.11
N ARG A 244 -9.22 -9.08 -23.40
CA ARG A 244 -9.37 -7.91 -22.54
C ARG A 244 -10.25 -8.16 -21.31
N PHE A 245 -11.14 -9.14 -21.38
CA PHE A 245 -12.03 -9.46 -20.27
C PHE A 245 -11.41 -10.55 -19.39
N THR A 246 -11.22 -10.20 -18.12
CA THR A 246 -10.72 -11.07 -17.07
C THR A 246 -11.79 -11.26 -15.98
N GLY A 247 -11.53 -12.17 -15.05
CA GLY A 247 -12.38 -12.44 -13.90
C GLY A 247 -12.23 -13.88 -13.42
N LEU A 248 -12.27 -14.07 -12.09
CA LEU A 248 -11.99 -15.37 -11.47
C LEU A 248 -13.08 -16.42 -11.72
N ILE A 249 -14.34 -15.99 -11.69
CA ILE A 249 -15.52 -16.87 -11.86
C ILE A 249 -16.18 -16.60 -13.21
N VAL A 250 -16.40 -15.33 -13.53
CA VAL A 250 -16.95 -14.89 -14.82
C VAL A 250 -15.99 -13.86 -15.39
N PRO A 251 -15.50 -14.04 -16.63
CA PRO A 251 -14.61 -13.09 -17.27
C PRO A 251 -15.42 -11.90 -17.82
N ASP A 252 -15.89 -11.03 -16.93
CA ASP A 252 -16.69 -9.86 -17.29
C ASP A 252 -16.05 -8.53 -16.90
N TRP A 253 -14.84 -8.54 -16.32
CA TRP A 253 -14.08 -7.34 -15.98
C TRP A 253 -13.12 -6.95 -17.10
N PRO A 254 -13.34 -5.84 -17.80
CA PRO A 254 -12.41 -5.37 -18.80
C PRO A 254 -11.15 -4.84 -18.11
N LEU A 255 -9.98 -5.26 -18.59
CA LEU A 255 -8.69 -4.69 -18.16
C LEU A 255 -8.64 -3.18 -18.41
N MET A 256 -9.21 -2.71 -19.52
CA MET A 256 -9.43 -1.30 -19.84
C MET A 256 -10.72 -1.14 -20.63
N LEU A 257 -11.47 -0.07 -20.43
CA LEU A 257 -12.62 0.27 -21.28
C LEU A 257 -12.18 1.02 -22.53
N LYS A 258 -12.93 0.83 -23.61
CA LYS A 258 -12.75 1.60 -24.85
C LYS A 258 -13.90 2.57 -25.12
N ARG A 259 -13.68 3.44 -26.09
CA ARG A 259 -14.73 4.29 -26.65
C ARG A 259 -15.98 3.48 -27.01
N GLY A 260 -17.13 4.00 -26.59
CA GLY A 260 -18.45 3.41 -26.81
C GLY A 260 -18.91 2.46 -25.70
N GLU A 261 -18.04 2.10 -24.75
CA GLU A 261 -18.38 1.27 -23.60
C GLU A 261 -18.82 2.09 -22.39
N THR A 262 -19.42 1.42 -21.41
CA THR A 262 -20.00 2.05 -20.21
C THR A 262 -19.22 1.64 -18.97
N THR A 263 -18.83 2.61 -18.16
CA THR A 263 -18.23 2.39 -16.84
C THR A 263 -19.23 1.73 -15.88
N ARG A 264 -18.72 0.96 -14.93
CA ARG A 264 -19.48 0.19 -13.95
C ARG A 264 -19.19 0.61 -12.51
N TYR A 265 -18.03 1.19 -12.25
CA TYR A 265 -17.68 1.79 -10.97
C TYR A 265 -16.60 2.86 -11.17
N VAL A 266 -16.35 3.66 -10.13
CA VAL A 266 -15.20 4.59 -10.10
C VAL A 266 -13.95 3.74 -9.87
N GLY A 267 -13.09 3.65 -10.87
CA GLY A 267 -11.93 2.76 -10.87
C GLY A 267 -11.82 1.84 -12.09
N ASP A 268 -12.77 1.86 -13.03
CA ASP A 268 -12.54 1.25 -14.34
C ASP A 268 -11.36 1.96 -15.02
N VAL A 269 -10.45 1.19 -15.63
CA VAL A 269 -9.26 1.75 -16.28
C VAL A 269 -9.59 2.18 -17.71
N LEU A 270 -9.12 3.36 -18.12
CA LEU A 270 -9.38 3.94 -19.45
C LEU A 270 -8.12 4.01 -20.31
N ALA A 271 -6.98 4.29 -19.68
CA ALA A 271 -5.68 4.38 -20.33
C ALA A 271 -4.57 4.19 -19.29
N GLY A 272 -3.36 3.90 -19.76
CA GLY A 272 -2.14 3.87 -18.96
C GLY A 272 -1.04 4.74 -19.55
N ILE A 273 -0.21 5.30 -18.68
CA ILE A 273 1.01 6.05 -19.00
C ILE A 273 2.22 5.19 -18.65
N VAL A 274 3.27 5.28 -19.46
CA VAL A 274 4.63 4.85 -19.13
C VAL A 274 5.56 6.06 -19.23
N ALA A 275 6.31 6.37 -18.18
CA ALA A 275 7.19 7.53 -18.11
C ALA A 275 8.49 7.24 -17.33
N GLU A 276 9.44 8.17 -17.42
CA GLU A 276 10.76 8.10 -16.75
C GLU A 276 10.66 8.07 -15.23
N THR A 277 9.71 8.80 -14.64
CA THR A 277 9.49 8.85 -13.20
C THR A 277 8.02 8.70 -12.85
N GLU A 278 7.74 8.24 -11.62
CA GLU A 278 6.36 8.15 -11.12
C GLU A 278 5.65 9.51 -11.16
N GLN A 279 6.36 10.59 -10.84
CA GLN A 279 5.82 11.94 -10.88
C GLN A 279 5.36 12.31 -12.29
N ILE A 280 6.20 12.10 -13.31
CA ILE A 280 5.85 12.40 -14.70
C ILE A 280 4.66 11.53 -15.14
N ALA A 281 4.64 10.24 -14.77
CA ALA A 281 3.52 9.36 -15.08
C ALA A 281 2.19 9.89 -14.51
N ARG A 282 2.18 10.34 -13.25
CA ARG A 282 0.99 10.91 -12.60
C ARG A 282 0.59 12.26 -13.18
N GLU A 283 1.55 13.13 -13.49
CA GLU A 283 1.29 14.41 -14.15
C GLU A 283 0.67 14.19 -15.55
N ALA A 284 1.17 13.22 -16.32
CA ALA A 284 0.64 12.87 -17.63
C ALA A 284 -0.78 12.29 -17.57
N VAL A 285 -1.12 11.46 -16.56
CA VAL A 285 -2.49 10.96 -16.38
C VAL A 285 -3.49 12.10 -16.23
N ALA A 286 -3.12 13.19 -15.55
CA ALA A 286 -3.99 14.36 -15.38
C ALA A 286 -4.23 15.14 -16.69
N LEU A 287 -3.43 14.90 -17.73
CA LEU A 287 -3.56 15.51 -19.05
C LEU A 287 -4.41 14.69 -20.03
N ILE A 288 -4.86 13.50 -19.64
CA ILE A 288 -5.78 12.69 -20.44
C ILE A 288 -7.20 13.22 -20.24
N ASP A 289 -7.79 13.71 -21.33
CA ASP A 289 -9.17 14.20 -21.34
C ASP A 289 -10.13 13.09 -21.76
N VAL A 290 -11.24 12.95 -21.04
CA VAL A 290 -12.23 11.91 -21.30
C VAL A 290 -13.61 12.53 -21.37
N GLU A 291 -14.26 12.37 -22.52
CA GLU A 291 -15.63 12.82 -22.72
C GLU A 291 -16.60 11.70 -22.35
N TYR A 292 -17.57 12.01 -21.50
CA TYR A 292 -18.57 11.07 -21.01
C TYR A 292 -20.00 11.52 -21.34
N GLU A 293 -20.87 10.55 -21.61
CA GLU A 293 -22.31 10.68 -21.35
C GLU A 293 -22.59 10.09 -19.98
N VAL A 294 -22.76 10.95 -18.97
CA VAL A 294 -22.96 10.51 -17.57
C VAL A 294 -24.36 9.95 -17.39
N LEU A 295 -24.46 8.77 -16.77
CA LEU A 295 -25.71 8.07 -16.54
C LEU A 295 -25.98 7.92 -15.04
N THR A 296 -27.25 7.72 -14.68
CA THR A 296 -27.61 7.46 -13.27
C THR A 296 -26.95 6.18 -12.78
N PRO A 297 -26.16 6.21 -11.69
CA PRO A 297 -25.54 5.02 -11.12
C PRO A 297 -26.58 4.09 -10.48
N ILE A 298 -26.27 2.79 -10.47
CA ILE A 298 -27.05 1.76 -9.78
C ILE A 298 -26.27 1.40 -8.52
N THR A 299 -26.72 1.89 -7.36
CA THR A 299 -25.99 1.75 -6.09
C THR A 299 -26.66 0.81 -5.10
N ASP A 300 -27.91 0.42 -5.35
CA ASP A 300 -28.69 -0.49 -4.51
C ASP A 300 -28.88 -1.87 -5.22
N PRO A 301 -28.56 -2.99 -4.54
CA PRO A 301 -28.64 -4.31 -5.14
C PRO A 301 -30.09 -4.79 -5.37
N PHE A 302 -31.08 -4.29 -4.64
CA PHE A 302 -32.49 -4.62 -4.85
C PHE A 302 -33.05 -3.84 -6.04
N ASP A 303 -32.71 -2.56 -6.17
CA ASP A 303 -33.07 -1.76 -7.35
C ASP A 303 -32.45 -2.34 -8.62
N ALA A 304 -31.22 -2.87 -8.54
CA ALA A 304 -30.52 -3.56 -9.62
C ALA A 304 -31.31 -4.77 -10.18
N LEU A 305 -32.18 -5.40 -9.38
CA LEU A 305 -33.00 -6.53 -9.78
C LEU A 305 -34.37 -6.13 -10.35
N SER A 306 -34.73 -4.85 -10.29
CA SER A 306 -36.01 -4.37 -10.81
C SER A 306 -36.07 -4.49 -12.34
N LYS A 307 -37.27 -4.77 -12.88
CA LYS A 307 -37.49 -4.93 -14.33
C LYS A 307 -37.15 -3.68 -15.16
N ASN A 308 -37.19 -2.51 -14.52
CA ASN A 308 -36.94 -1.21 -15.14
C ASN A 308 -35.47 -0.78 -15.00
N CYS A 309 -34.65 -1.54 -14.28
CA CYS A 309 -33.24 -1.22 -14.11
C CYS A 309 -32.47 -1.53 -15.40
N PRO A 310 -31.59 -0.61 -15.85
CA PRO A 310 -30.69 -0.90 -16.95
C PRO A 310 -29.84 -2.15 -16.67
N GLN A 311 -29.65 -2.99 -17.69
CA GLN A 311 -28.76 -4.14 -17.59
C GLN A 311 -27.30 -3.67 -17.67
N ILE A 312 -26.52 -3.98 -16.64
CA ILE A 312 -25.07 -3.70 -16.58
C ILE A 312 -24.30 -4.74 -17.40
N HIS A 313 -24.75 -6.00 -17.36
CA HIS A 313 -24.17 -7.12 -18.10
C HIS A 313 -25.19 -7.69 -19.09
N LYS A 314 -24.71 -8.26 -20.21
CA LYS A 314 -25.56 -8.84 -21.27
C LYS A 314 -26.53 -9.93 -20.76
N LYS A 315 -26.16 -10.63 -19.68
CA LYS A 315 -26.98 -11.70 -19.07
C LYS A 315 -27.95 -11.18 -18.00
N GLY A 316 -27.97 -9.88 -17.73
CA GLY A 316 -28.73 -9.24 -16.64
C GLY A 316 -27.88 -8.98 -15.40
N ASN A 317 -28.52 -8.37 -14.39
CA ASN A 317 -27.86 -7.92 -13.14
C ASN A 317 -27.80 -9.01 -12.06
N LEU A 318 -28.60 -10.08 -12.19
CA LEU A 318 -28.55 -11.23 -11.29
C LEU A 318 -27.44 -12.19 -11.75
N LEU A 319 -26.34 -12.23 -11.01
CA LEU A 319 -25.20 -13.09 -11.33
C LEU A 319 -25.49 -14.59 -11.07
N SER A 320 -26.03 -14.91 -9.90
CA SER A 320 -26.28 -16.29 -9.49
C SER A 320 -27.32 -16.40 -8.37
N THR A 321 -27.99 -17.54 -8.29
CA THR A 321 -28.87 -17.90 -7.17
C THR A 321 -28.28 -19.11 -6.44
N THR A 322 -28.19 -19.02 -5.11
CA THR A 322 -27.77 -20.14 -4.25
C THR A 322 -28.94 -20.60 -3.40
N GLU A 323 -29.30 -21.87 -3.49
CA GLU A 323 -30.36 -22.50 -2.69
C GLU A 323 -29.75 -23.49 -1.70
N ILE A 324 -30.11 -23.38 -0.42
CA ILE A 324 -29.69 -24.30 0.63
C ILE A 324 -30.93 -25.04 1.14
N LYS A 325 -30.96 -26.37 0.94
CA LYS A 325 -32.05 -27.24 1.40
C LYS A 325 -31.55 -28.21 2.46
N ARG A 326 -32.10 -28.11 3.67
CA ARG A 326 -31.83 -29.02 4.79
C ARG A 326 -33.09 -29.24 5.60
N GLY A 327 -33.62 -30.47 5.58
CA GLY A 327 -34.87 -30.81 6.26
C GLY A 327 -36.09 -30.06 5.71
N ASP A 328 -37.15 -29.97 6.52
CA ASP A 328 -38.36 -29.18 6.23
C ASP A 328 -38.42 -27.97 7.17
N SER A 329 -37.84 -26.85 6.71
CA SER A 329 -37.80 -25.60 7.47
C SER A 329 -39.19 -25.02 7.73
N LYS A 330 -40.15 -25.23 6.82
CA LYS A 330 -41.54 -24.73 6.97
C LYS A 330 -42.28 -25.49 8.06
N LYS A 331 -42.09 -26.80 8.15
CA LYS A 331 -42.62 -27.61 9.25
C LYS A 331 -41.97 -27.23 10.58
N ALA A 332 -40.64 -27.13 10.61
CA ALA A 332 -39.91 -26.74 11.81
C ALA A 332 -40.34 -25.36 12.35
N GLU A 333 -40.54 -24.37 11.48
CA GLU A 333 -41.04 -23.05 11.87
C GLU A 333 -42.44 -23.11 12.50
N LYS A 334 -43.35 -23.91 11.94
CA LYS A 334 -44.72 -24.06 12.45
C LYS A 334 -44.79 -24.79 13.79
N GLU A 335 -43.93 -25.79 13.99
CA GLU A 335 -43.93 -26.65 15.19
C GLU A 335 -43.06 -26.07 16.33
N SER A 336 -42.27 -25.02 16.05
CA SER A 336 -41.42 -24.40 17.06
C SER A 336 -42.22 -23.59 18.07
N ALA A 337 -41.90 -23.75 19.35
CA ALA A 337 -42.50 -22.97 20.44
C ALA A 337 -42.18 -21.46 20.35
N PHE A 338 -41.03 -21.11 19.76
CA PHE A 338 -40.59 -19.73 19.59
C PHE A 338 -39.98 -19.54 18.20
N VAL A 339 -40.33 -18.42 17.54
CA VAL A 339 -39.80 -18.03 16.23
C VAL A 339 -39.36 -16.58 16.29
N THR A 340 -38.16 -16.30 15.79
CA THR A 340 -37.65 -14.95 15.60
C THR A 340 -37.27 -14.72 14.15
N LYS A 341 -37.46 -13.49 13.67
CA LYS A 341 -37.14 -13.06 12.31
C LYS A 341 -36.44 -11.72 12.38
N GLY A 342 -35.39 -11.55 11.57
CA GLY A 342 -34.62 -10.31 11.49
C GLY A 342 -34.05 -10.12 10.09
N THR A 343 -33.92 -8.85 9.70
CA THR A 343 -33.14 -8.45 8.52
C THR A 343 -31.85 -7.82 9.04
N TYR A 344 -30.72 -8.26 8.50
CA TYR A 344 -29.40 -7.82 8.90
C TYR A 344 -28.67 -7.27 7.69
N THR A 345 -27.97 -6.16 7.88
CA THR A 345 -27.14 -5.53 6.85
C THR A 345 -25.75 -5.32 7.43
N THR A 346 -24.73 -5.71 6.69
CA THR A 346 -23.34 -5.39 7.00
C THR A 346 -22.85 -4.29 6.07
N GLN A 347 -22.00 -3.42 6.59
CA GLN A 347 -21.35 -2.37 5.82
C GLN A 347 -20.36 -2.95 4.79
N ARG A 348 -19.94 -2.11 3.84
CA ARG A 348 -18.75 -2.38 3.03
C ARG A 348 -17.51 -2.17 3.90
N ILE A 349 -16.62 -3.15 3.90
CA ILE A 349 -15.35 -3.10 4.64
C ILE A 349 -14.20 -2.96 3.66
N GLU A 350 -13.33 -1.99 3.90
CA GLU A 350 -12.05 -1.88 3.24
C GLU A 350 -10.99 -2.69 4.00
N HIS A 351 -10.15 -3.41 3.26
CA HIS A 351 -9.02 -4.18 3.79
C HIS A 351 -8.06 -3.26 4.55
N ALA A 352 -7.79 -2.07 4.00
CA ALA A 352 -6.92 -1.04 4.57
C ALA A 352 -5.53 -1.60 4.93
N PHE A 353 -4.94 -2.34 3.98
CA PHE A 353 -3.54 -2.73 4.04
C PHE A 353 -2.64 -1.49 4.02
N LEU A 354 -1.43 -1.62 4.58
CA LEU A 354 -0.51 -0.48 4.69
C LEU A 354 0.44 -0.38 3.50
N GLU A 355 0.84 -1.50 2.90
CA GLU A 355 1.53 -1.49 1.62
C GLU A 355 0.49 -1.31 0.52
N ILE A 356 0.53 -0.19 -0.21
CA ILE A 356 -0.42 0.05 -1.30
C ILE A 356 -0.18 -0.94 -2.45
N GLU A 357 -1.26 -1.27 -3.16
CA GLU A 357 -1.20 -2.18 -4.30
C GLU A 357 -0.25 -1.63 -5.37
N CYS A 358 0.70 -2.47 -5.79
CA CYS A 358 1.64 -2.14 -6.85
C CYS A 358 2.16 -3.42 -7.51
N CYS A 359 2.72 -3.27 -8.70
CA CYS A 359 3.38 -4.36 -9.38
C CYS A 359 4.63 -3.85 -10.11
N VAL A 360 5.59 -4.75 -10.27
CA VAL A 360 6.71 -4.56 -11.18
C VAL A 360 6.70 -5.71 -12.16
N ALA A 361 6.82 -5.39 -13.45
CA ALA A 361 6.87 -6.37 -14.51
C ALA A 361 8.16 -6.18 -15.31
N GLN A 362 8.81 -7.29 -15.67
CA GLN A 362 9.96 -7.26 -16.56
C GLN A 362 9.86 -8.33 -17.65
N PRO A 363 10.42 -8.09 -18.84
CA PRO A 363 10.47 -9.09 -19.89
C PRO A 363 11.22 -10.36 -19.44
N LEU A 364 10.68 -11.53 -19.78
CA LEU A 364 11.33 -12.83 -19.61
C LEU A 364 11.34 -13.55 -20.97
N GLU A 365 12.29 -14.45 -21.22
CA GLU A 365 12.27 -15.24 -22.46
C GLU A 365 10.92 -15.96 -22.61
N GLY A 366 10.16 -15.61 -23.66
CA GLY A 366 8.84 -16.18 -23.91
C GLY A 366 7.71 -15.69 -23.00
N GLY A 367 7.92 -14.64 -22.19
CA GLY A 367 6.89 -14.14 -21.28
C GLY A 367 7.22 -12.85 -20.55
N VAL A 368 6.56 -12.66 -19.41
CA VAL A 368 6.74 -11.52 -18.51
C VAL A 368 6.84 -12.07 -17.10
N GLU A 369 7.88 -11.67 -16.38
CA GLU A 369 7.95 -11.90 -14.93
C GLU A 369 7.24 -10.76 -14.21
N VAL A 370 6.37 -11.09 -13.26
CA VAL A 370 5.57 -10.12 -12.51
C VAL A 370 5.76 -10.30 -11.02
N PHE A 371 6.26 -9.26 -10.37
CA PHE A 371 6.31 -9.11 -8.93
C PHE A 371 5.04 -8.37 -8.47
N SER A 372 4.24 -9.00 -7.61
CA SER A 372 3.01 -8.41 -7.07
C SER A 372 2.71 -8.94 -5.68
N GLN A 373 1.78 -8.31 -4.97
CA GLN A 373 1.30 -8.79 -3.68
C GLN A 373 0.26 -9.94 -3.79
N SER A 374 0.16 -10.61 -4.95
CA SER A 374 -0.79 -11.70 -5.18
C SER A 374 -0.60 -12.85 -4.19
N GLN A 375 -1.70 -13.28 -3.57
CA GLN A 375 -1.72 -14.46 -2.70
C GLN A 375 -2.09 -15.75 -3.48
N GLU A 376 -2.40 -15.64 -4.77
CA GLU A 376 -2.85 -16.74 -5.61
C GLU A 376 -2.20 -16.67 -7.02
N PHE A 377 -0.89 -16.90 -7.10
CA PHE A 377 -0.13 -16.79 -8.35
C PHE A 377 -0.67 -17.69 -9.48
N MET A 378 -1.12 -18.92 -9.15
CA MET A 378 -1.68 -19.85 -10.14
C MET A 378 -3.01 -19.39 -10.75
N LYS A 379 -3.79 -18.55 -10.05
CA LYS A 379 -5.06 -18.02 -10.58
C LYS A 379 -4.89 -16.68 -11.28
N THR A 380 -3.78 -15.97 -11.02
CA THR A 380 -3.49 -14.63 -11.55
C THR A 380 -2.64 -14.65 -12.83
N GLY A 381 -1.88 -15.70 -13.11
CA GLY A 381 -1.00 -15.83 -14.29
C GLY A 381 -1.67 -15.93 -15.67
N ALA A 382 -2.97 -15.68 -15.80
CA ALA A 382 -3.72 -15.81 -17.05
C ALA A 382 -3.72 -14.52 -17.93
N VAL A 383 -2.95 -13.50 -17.58
CA VAL A 383 -2.93 -12.20 -18.29
C VAL A 383 -1.56 -11.95 -18.90
N SER A 384 -1.41 -12.21 -20.20
CA SER A 384 -0.20 -11.87 -20.97
C SER A 384 -0.36 -10.49 -21.62
N VAL A 385 0.54 -9.56 -21.29
CA VAL A 385 0.73 -8.30 -22.05
C VAL A 385 2.02 -8.47 -22.85
N LYS A 386 1.97 -8.28 -24.19
CA LYS A 386 3.19 -8.11 -25.00
C LYS A 386 3.60 -6.64 -24.90
N PHE A 387 4.84 -6.40 -24.49
CA PHE A 387 5.47 -5.08 -24.49
C PHE A 387 5.94 -4.69 -25.89
#